data_AF-A0AAD4LBN3-F1
#
_entry.id   AF-A0AAD4LBN3-F1
#
_cell.length_a   1.000
_cell.length_b   1.000
_cell.length_c   1.000
_cell.angle_alpha   90.00
_cell.angle_beta   90.00
_cell.angle_gamma   90.00
#
_symmetry.space_group_name_H-M   'P 1'
#
loop_
_entity.id
_entity.type
_entity.pdbx_description
1 polymer ?
#
loop_
_entity_poly.entity_id
_entity_poly.type
_entity_poly.pdbx_seq_one_letter_code
_entity_poly.pdbx_strand_id
1 'polypeptide(L)'
;LGSLASTLVAQQIYLQKRADPVILGASDTLKLTFQVTDQTSDSGVQPHQTFLRFFDSTTGEEGIQPVKVTPSGKAKFELNMAKPPSSLPPSGAAPLRVSLLLGSFVHGPAALDLYDLHVPPSASAPVHPDGSFYHLRPELAHTCRPEPKLPSRFVSAFFAALVLAPWVVLFGL
;
A
#
# COMPACT_ATOMS: atom_id res chain seq x y z
N LEU A 1 29.90 -25.31 -4.56
CA LEU A 1 30.87 -24.31 -5.05
C LEU A 1 30.10 -23.13 -5.63
N GLY A 2 30.28 -21.93 -5.06
CA GLY A 2 29.77 -20.64 -5.57
C GLY A 2 28.33 -20.32 -5.13
N SER A 3 27.97 -19.13 -4.66
CA SER A 3 28.66 -17.84 -4.52
C SER A 3 27.82 -17.00 -3.55
N LEU A 4 28.33 -16.69 -2.34
CA LEU A 4 27.72 -15.70 -1.46
C LEU A 4 28.11 -14.32 -1.96
N ALA A 5 27.34 -13.77 -2.90
CA ALA A 5 27.54 -12.41 -3.40
C ALA A 5 26.95 -11.41 -2.40
N SER A 6 27.73 -11.06 -1.38
CA SER A 6 27.47 -9.87 -0.58
C SER A 6 27.91 -8.63 -1.38
N THR A 7 27.00 -8.06 -2.17
CA THR A 7 27.28 -6.82 -2.90
C THR A 7 27.24 -5.65 -1.92
N LEU A 8 28.42 -5.15 -1.55
CA LEU A 8 28.56 -3.92 -0.77
C LEU A 8 28.49 -2.72 -1.72
N VAL A 9 27.34 -2.07 -1.82
CA VAL A 9 27.20 -0.81 -2.55
C VAL A 9 27.50 0.34 -1.59
N ALA A 10 28.71 0.89 -1.67
CA ALA A 10 29.09 2.10 -0.94
C ALA A 10 29.04 3.30 -1.91
N GLN A 11 27.91 4.01 -1.95
CA GLN A 11 27.76 5.21 -2.78
C GLN A 11 27.81 6.46 -1.90
N GLN A 12 28.75 7.37 -2.20
CA GLN A 12 28.78 8.69 -1.60
C GLN A 12 27.76 9.58 -2.32
N ILE A 13 26.70 9.97 -1.60
CA ILE A 13 25.62 10.80 -2.12
C ILE A 13 25.93 12.24 -1.78
N TYR A 14 26.18 13.05 -2.81
CA TYR A 14 26.13 14.50 -2.67
C TYR A 14 24.68 14.94 -2.83
N LEU A 15 24.21 15.87 -1.99
CA LEU A 15 22.85 16.43 -1.87
C LEU A 15 22.09 16.74 -3.19
N GLN A 16 22.78 16.78 -4.33
CA GLN A 16 22.26 17.17 -5.64
C GLN A 16 21.87 15.99 -6.55
N LYS A 17 22.31 14.76 -6.26
CA LYS A 17 22.06 13.61 -7.13
C LYS A 17 21.45 12.44 -6.37
N ARG A 18 20.25 12.05 -6.79
CA ARG A 18 19.57 10.84 -6.33
C ARG A 18 20.42 9.60 -6.67
N ALA A 19 20.59 8.70 -5.70
CA ALA A 19 21.32 7.46 -5.90
C ALA A 19 20.50 6.42 -6.69
N ASP A 20 21.20 5.41 -7.19
CA ASP A 20 20.57 4.32 -7.94
C ASP A 20 19.66 3.49 -7.03
N PRO A 21 18.60 2.85 -7.57
CA PRO A 21 17.70 2.02 -6.78
C PRO A 21 18.44 0.87 -6.10
N VAL A 22 18.09 0.60 -4.85
CA VAL A 22 18.65 -0.51 -4.06
C VAL A 22 17.60 -1.61 -3.94
N ILE A 23 18.00 -2.84 -4.19
CA ILE A 23 17.14 -4.02 -4.08
C ILE A 23 17.61 -4.85 -2.89
N LEU A 24 16.69 -5.14 -1.96
CA LEU A 24 16.95 -6.01 -0.82
C LEU A 24 16.22 -7.35 -1.00
N GLY A 25 16.88 -8.43 -0.62
CA GLY A 25 16.28 -9.73 -0.37
C GLY A 25 15.78 -9.89 1.06
N ALA A 26 15.08 -11.00 1.34
CA ALA A 26 14.48 -11.30 2.64
C ALA A 26 15.50 -11.48 3.78
N SER A 27 16.76 -11.79 3.49
CA SER A 27 17.83 -11.94 4.49
C SER A 27 18.82 -10.77 4.50
N ASP A 28 18.60 -9.77 3.66
CA ASP A 28 19.58 -8.71 3.45
C ASP A 28 19.54 -7.67 4.56
N THR A 29 20.66 -6.99 4.75
CA THR A 29 20.79 -5.91 5.74
C THR A 29 21.26 -4.64 5.05
N LEU A 30 20.41 -3.63 5.06
CA LEU A 30 20.73 -2.30 4.57
C LEU A 30 21.43 -1.50 5.66
N LYS A 31 22.59 -0.93 5.33
CA LYS A 31 23.37 -0.06 6.23
C LYS A 31 23.51 1.30 5.59
N LEU A 32 23.05 2.34 6.28
CA LEU A 32 23.21 3.73 5.87
C LEU A 32 24.08 4.46 6.89
N THR A 33 25.11 5.14 6.41
CA THR A 33 25.97 5.99 7.23
C THR A 33 26.05 7.36 6.60
N PHE A 34 25.86 8.41 7.40
CA PHE A 34 25.97 9.79 6.93
C PHE A 34 26.58 10.67 8.01
N GLN A 35 27.07 11.82 7.59
CA GLN A 35 27.57 12.87 8.46
C GLN A 35 26.88 14.18 8.12
N VAL A 36 26.39 14.88 9.14
CA VAL A 36 25.82 16.21 9.02
C VAL A 36 26.88 17.22 9.46
N THR A 37 27.22 18.15 8.56
CA THR A 37 28.18 19.23 8.82
C THR A 37 27.53 20.58 8.57
N ASP A 38 27.99 21.59 9.31
CA ASP A 38 27.68 22.99 9.04
C ASP A 38 28.51 23.47 7.85
N GLN A 39 27.87 24.13 6.87
CA GLN A 39 28.54 24.69 5.69
C GLN A 39 29.51 25.81 6.04
N THR A 40 29.30 26.50 7.15
CA THR A 40 30.06 27.71 7.52
C THR A 40 31.34 27.36 8.28
N SER A 41 31.29 26.32 9.11
CA SER A 41 32.37 25.97 10.03
C SER A 41 32.99 24.59 9.77
N ASP A 42 32.46 23.84 8.80
CA ASP A 42 32.77 22.42 8.54
C ASP A 42 32.71 21.53 9.80
N SER A 43 32.07 22.02 10.86
CA SER A 43 31.94 21.32 12.12
C SER A 43 30.75 20.37 12.08
N GLY A 44 30.88 19.24 12.78
CA GLY A 44 29.80 18.27 12.89
C GLY A 44 28.62 18.85 13.67
N VAL A 45 27.42 18.76 13.10
CA VAL A 45 26.20 19.26 13.73
C VAL A 45 25.34 18.09 14.17
N GLN A 46 24.81 18.17 15.40
CA GLN A 46 23.81 17.23 15.89
C GLN A 46 22.41 17.84 15.75
N PRO A 47 21.58 17.35 14.80
CA PRO A 47 20.20 17.79 14.68
C PRO A 47 19.37 17.34 15.89
N HIS A 48 18.31 18.08 16.19
CA HIS A 48 17.36 17.73 17.24
C HIS A 48 16.41 16.61 16.80
N GLN A 49 16.07 16.60 15.52
CA GLN A 49 15.22 15.60 14.88
C GLN A 49 15.96 15.01 13.68
N THR A 50 15.99 13.68 13.60
CA THR A 50 16.60 12.97 12.49
C THR A 50 15.83 11.69 12.23
N PHE A 51 15.20 11.62 11.06
CA PHE A 51 14.33 10.52 10.68
C PHE A 51 14.65 10.05 9.27
N LEU A 52 14.64 8.73 9.08
CA LEU A 52 14.51 8.12 7.78
C LEU A 52 13.05 7.83 7.53
N ARG A 53 12.53 8.35 6.42
CA ARG A 53 11.18 8.09 5.95
C ARG A 53 11.24 7.11 4.79
N PHE A 54 10.42 6.07 4.87
CA PHE A 54 10.14 5.11 3.81
C PHE A 54 8.72 5.37 3.33
N PHE A 55 8.56 5.89 2.13
CA PHE A 55 7.26 6.31 1.60
C PHE A 55 6.85 5.43 0.42
N ASP A 56 5.65 4.86 0.46
CA ASP A 56 5.05 4.17 -0.68
C ASP A 56 4.14 5.14 -1.45
N SER A 57 4.53 5.46 -2.68
CA SER A 57 3.75 6.37 -3.54
C SER A 57 2.43 5.79 -4.03
N THR A 58 2.25 4.47 -3.98
CA THR A 58 1.04 3.81 -4.50
C THR A 58 -0.07 3.75 -3.47
N THR A 59 0.26 3.41 -2.22
CA THR A 59 -0.68 3.32 -1.09
C THR A 59 -0.78 4.63 -0.31
N GLY A 60 0.24 5.49 -0.40
CA GLY A 60 0.35 6.71 0.42
C GLY A 60 0.78 6.43 1.86
N GLU A 61 1.13 5.18 2.18
CA GLU A 61 1.58 4.81 3.51
C GLU A 61 3.05 5.19 3.72
N GLU A 62 3.39 5.54 4.96
CA GLU A 62 4.74 5.92 5.33
C GLU A 62 5.22 5.22 6.59
N GLY A 63 6.50 4.87 6.58
CA GLY A 63 7.23 4.35 7.70
C GLY A 63 8.33 5.29 8.13
N ILE A 64 8.35 5.67 9.42
CA ILE A 64 9.36 6.59 9.95
C ILE A 64 10.25 5.85 10.93
N GLN A 65 11.56 5.96 10.73
CA GLN A 65 12.59 5.38 11.58
C GLN A 65 13.48 6.47 12.17
N PRO A 66 13.49 6.66 13.50
CA PRO A 66 14.40 7.61 14.14
C PRO A 66 15.84 7.14 14.01
N VAL A 67 16.74 8.06 13.66
CA VAL A 67 18.18 7.76 13.58
C VAL A 67 18.94 8.60 14.59
N LYS A 68 19.76 7.93 15.40
CA LYS A 68 20.61 8.60 16.39
C LYS A 68 21.83 9.20 15.71
N VAL A 69 21.96 10.52 15.82
CA VAL A 69 23.14 11.27 15.37
C VAL A 69 24.02 11.57 16.59
N THR A 70 25.32 11.34 16.44
CA THR A 70 26.31 11.68 17.48
C THR A 70 26.59 13.18 17.52
N PRO A 71 27.17 13.73 18.60
CA PRO A 71 27.61 15.13 18.64
C PRO A 71 28.56 15.52 17.51
N SER A 72 29.29 14.56 16.95
CA SER A 72 30.16 14.75 15.77
C SER A 72 29.42 14.85 14.44
N GLY A 73 28.09 14.81 14.45
CA GLY A 73 27.23 14.79 13.25
C GLY A 73 27.18 13.46 12.52
N LYS A 74 27.91 12.44 12.99
CA LYS A 74 27.92 11.10 12.37
C LYS A 74 26.74 10.26 12.83
N ALA A 75 26.13 9.53 11.91
CA ALA A 75 25.01 8.63 12.15
C ALA A 75 25.19 7.31 11.41
N LYS A 76 24.66 6.24 12.02
CA LYS A 76 24.59 4.90 11.43
C LYS A 76 23.18 4.36 11.62
N PHE A 77 22.59 3.88 10.54
CA PHE A 77 21.31 3.20 10.52
C PHE A 77 21.50 1.81 9.91
N GLU A 78 20.80 0.84 10.47
CA GLU A 78 20.85 -0.56 10.06
C GLU A 78 19.44 -1.12 10.03
N LEU A 79 19.07 -1.69 8.88
CA LEU A 79 17.76 -2.25 8.63
C LEU A 79 17.93 -3.70 8.18
N ASN A 80 17.46 -4.63 9.02
CA ASN A 80 17.57 -6.06 8.78
C ASN A 80 16.24 -6.62 8.26
N MET A 81 16.25 -7.17 7.04
CA MET A 81 15.05 -7.73 6.40
C MET A 81 14.65 -9.10 6.91
N ALA A 82 15.53 -9.81 7.64
CA ALA A 82 15.15 -11.07 8.28
C ALA A 82 14.13 -10.85 9.42
N LYS A 83 14.11 -9.63 9.98
CA LYS A 83 13.16 -9.19 11.02
C LYS A 83 12.79 -7.72 10.74
N PRO A 84 11.98 -7.47 9.71
CA PRO A 84 11.66 -6.10 9.32
C PRO A 84 10.91 -5.42 10.47
N PRO A 85 11.22 -4.16 10.79
CA PRO A 85 10.50 -3.42 11.82
C PRO A 85 9.06 -3.18 11.38
N SER A 86 8.14 -3.20 12.34
CA SER A 86 6.71 -2.97 12.10
C SER A 86 6.37 -1.58 11.57
N SER A 87 7.32 -0.65 11.66
CA SER A 87 7.15 0.70 11.13
C SER A 87 7.40 0.78 9.63
N LEU A 88 7.92 -0.27 8.97
CA LEU A 88 8.02 -0.26 7.52
C LEU A 88 6.63 -0.42 6.91
N PRO A 89 6.31 0.32 5.85
CA PRO A 89 5.04 0.14 5.17
C PRO A 89 4.98 -1.27 4.55
N PRO A 90 3.79 -1.88 4.51
CA PRO A 90 3.52 -3.12 3.80
C PRO A 90 4.00 -2.98 2.36
N SER A 91 4.99 -3.79 2.01
CA SER A 91 5.79 -3.61 0.82
C SER A 91 5.16 -4.42 -0.31
N GLY A 92 4.65 -3.72 -1.33
CA GLY A 92 4.10 -4.33 -2.54
C GLY A 92 5.14 -4.51 -3.64
N ALA A 93 4.68 -4.49 -4.89
CA ALA A 93 5.58 -4.52 -6.07
C ALA A 93 6.28 -3.17 -6.33
N ALA A 94 5.79 -2.08 -5.74
CA ALA A 94 6.30 -0.73 -5.94
C ALA A 94 7.54 -0.44 -5.05
N PRO A 95 8.50 0.36 -5.54
CA PRO A 95 9.63 0.81 -4.72
C PRO A 95 9.21 1.80 -3.63
N LEU A 96 9.85 1.71 -2.47
CA LEU A 96 9.72 2.68 -1.39
C LEU A 96 10.71 3.83 -1.59
N ARG A 97 10.21 5.07 -1.56
CA ARG A 97 11.06 6.26 -1.62
C ARG A 97 11.68 6.50 -0.24
N VAL A 98 13.01 6.47 -0.17
CA VAL A 98 13.75 6.73 1.07
C VAL A 98 14.17 8.19 1.13
N SER A 99 13.69 8.92 2.13
CA SER A 99 14.06 10.31 2.39
C SER A 99 14.68 10.47 3.78
N LEU A 100 15.69 11.34 3.90
CA LEU A 100 16.27 11.76 5.17
C LEU A 100 15.67 13.11 5.57
N LEU A 101 15.05 13.15 6.75
CA LEU A 101 14.46 14.36 7.34
C LEU A 101 15.33 14.82 8.50
N LEU A 102 15.79 16.07 8.44
CA LEU A 102 16.60 16.71 9.45
C LEU A 102 15.87 17.94 9.98
N GLY A 103 15.82 18.07 11.31
CA GLY A 103 15.26 19.22 12.00
C GLY A 103 16.19 19.70 13.11
N SER A 104 16.38 21.01 13.21
CA SER A 104 17.11 21.65 14.28
C SER A 104 16.45 22.99 14.63
N PHE A 105 16.68 23.50 15.83
CA PHE A 105 16.23 24.85 16.20
C PHE A 105 17.13 25.96 15.64
N VAL A 106 18.40 25.63 15.36
CA VAL A 106 19.42 26.59 14.92
C VAL A 106 19.54 26.65 13.40
N HIS A 107 19.22 25.55 12.71
CA HIS A 107 19.32 25.43 11.25
C HIS A 107 17.93 25.17 10.63
N GLY A 108 17.76 25.58 9.38
CA GLY A 108 16.53 25.29 8.64
C GLY A 108 16.25 23.79 8.49
N PRO A 109 14.98 23.39 8.35
CA PRO A 109 14.63 21.99 8.11
C PRO A 109 15.16 21.53 6.75
N ALA A 110 15.61 20.28 6.67
CA ALA A 110 16.07 19.68 5.43
C ALA A 110 15.35 18.35 5.17
N ALA A 111 14.87 18.17 3.95
CA ALA A 111 14.30 16.92 3.47
C ALA A 111 15.07 16.51 2.20
N LEU A 112 15.81 15.40 2.29
CA LEU A 112 16.63 14.90 1.19
C LEU A 112 16.08 13.58 0.69
N ASP A 113 15.79 13.48 -0.60
CA ASP A 113 15.46 12.21 -1.23
C ASP A 113 16.75 11.46 -1.59
N LEU A 114 16.93 10.26 -1.02
CA LEU A 114 18.17 9.50 -1.15
C LEU A 114 18.12 8.55 -2.37
N TYR A 115 17.24 7.56 -2.33
CA TYR A 115 17.10 6.52 -3.36
C TYR A 115 15.74 5.82 -3.27
N ASP A 116 15.45 4.99 -4.28
CA ASP A 116 14.32 4.05 -4.27
C ASP A 116 14.78 2.70 -3.70
N LEU A 117 13.98 2.12 -2.81
CA LEU A 117 14.26 0.86 -2.14
C LEU A 117 13.22 -0.19 -2.53
N HIS A 118 13.66 -1.26 -3.17
CA HIS A 118 12.85 -2.45 -3.40
C HIS A 118 13.02 -3.40 -2.23
N VAL A 119 11.91 -3.67 -1.54
CA VAL A 119 11.82 -4.56 -0.38
C VAL A 119 11.05 -5.82 -0.81
N PRO A 120 11.39 -7.02 -0.32
CA PRO A 120 10.62 -8.21 -0.62
C PRO A 120 9.17 -8.06 -0.12
N PRO A 121 8.21 -8.76 -0.74
CA PRO A 121 6.81 -8.72 -0.32
C PRO A 121 6.68 -9.07 1.16
N SER A 122 6.15 -8.13 1.94
CA SER A 122 5.90 -8.32 3.38
C SER A 122 4.44 -8.72 3.62
N ALA A 123 4.13 -9.11 4.86
CA ALA A 123 2.77 -9.47 5.24
C ALA A 123 1.80 -8.30 4.98
N SER A 124 0.53 -8.64 4.76
CA SER A 124 -0.53 -7.65 4.48
C SER A 124 -0.53 -6.52 5.50
N ALA A 125 -0.85 -5.30 5.02
CA ALA A 125 -1.04 -4.11 5.84
C ALA A 125 -1.85 -4.43 7.11
N PRO A 126 -1.45 -3.90 8.29
CA PRO A 126 -2.26 -4.00 9.48
C PRO A 126 -3.66 -3.46 9.19
N VAL A 127 -4.68 -4.33 9.28
CA VAL A 127 -6.06 -3.91 9.05
C VAL A 127 -6.46 -3.00 10.21
N HIS A 128 -6.73 -1.74 9.92
CA HIS A 128 -7.23 -0.81 10.92
C HIS A 128 -8.57 -1.35 11.46
N PRO A 129 -8.78 -1.43 12.79
CA PRO A 129 -10.03 -1.93 13.37
C PRO A 129 -11.29 -1.27 12.78
N ASP A 130 -11.17 -0.01 12.35
CA ASP A 130 -12.30 0.72 11.80
C ASP A 130 -12.45 0.65 10.27
N GLY A 131 -11.48 0.03 9.57
CA GLY A 131 -11.53 -0.14 8.11
C GLY A 131 -12.75 -0.94 7.65
N SER A 132 -13.26 -1.84 8.50
CA SER A 132 -14.51 -2.57 8.24
C SER A 132 -15.77 -1.73 8.40
N PHE A 133 -15.73 -0.55 9.03
CA PHE A 133 -16.91 0.31 9.18
C PHE A 133 -17.10 1.25 7.99
N TYR A 134 -16.01 1.72 7.38
CA TYR A 134 -16.02 2.81 6.40
C TYR A 134 -15.75 2.36 4.95
N HIS A 135 -16.11 1.13 4.58
CA HIS A 135 -16.05 0.68 3.18
C HIS A 135 -17.43 0.73 2.52
N LEU A 136 -17.44 0.96 1.20
CA LEU A 136 -18.65 0.85 0.40
C LEU A 136 -19.17 -0.59 0.50
N ARG A 137 -20.36 -0.75 1.08
CA ARG A 137 -21.01 -2.06 1.15
C ARG A 137 -21.57 -2.43 -0.23
N PRO A 138 -21.61 -3.72 -0.58
CA PRO A 138 -22.24 -4.15 -1.82
C PRO A 138 -23.69 -3.69 -1.85
N GLU A 139 -24.19 -3.33 -3.04
CA GLU A 139 -25.59 -2.97 -3.22
C GLU A 139 -26.49 -4.15 -2.87
N LEU A 140 -27.54 -3.89 -2.08
CA LEU A 140 -28.55 -4.90 -1.78
C LEU A 140 -29.63 -4.86 -2.87
N ALA A 141 -29.71 -5.92 -3.67
CA ALA A 141 -30.80 -6.11 -4.63
C ALA A 141 -31.92 -6.96 -4.02
N HIS A 142 -33.16 -6.48 -4.06
CA HIS A 142 -34.31 -7.27 -3.64
C HIS A 142 -34.63 -8.35 -4.69
N THR A 143 -34.60 -9.62 -4.28
CA THR A 143 -35.01 -10.73 -5.13
C THR A 143 -36.53 -10.90 -5.05
N CYS A 144 -37.25 -10.34 -6.03
CA CYS A 144 -38.69 -10.55 -6.15
C CYS A 144 -39.02 -12.02 -6.44
N ARG A 145 -40.18 -12.49 -5.97
CA ARG A 145 -40.68 -13.81 -6.35
C ARG A 145 -41.00 -13.83 -7.85
N PRO A 146 -40.71 -14.94 -8.56
CA PRO A 146 -41.11 -15.08 -9.95
C PRO A 146 -42.64 -15.09 -10.07
N GLU A 147 -43.14 -14.55 -11.18
CA GLU A 147 -44.56 -14.62 -11.51
C GLU A 147 -44.99 -16.10 -11.67
N PRO A 148 -46.17 -16.50 -11.16
CA PRO A 148 -46.68 -17.85 -11.35
C PRO A 148 -46.85 -18.15 -12.85
N LYS A 149 -46.54 -19.38 -13.24
CA LYS A 149 -46.65 -19.81 -14.63
C LYS A 149 -48.14 -19.92 -15.02
N LEU A 150 -48.56 -19.12 -16.00
CA LEU A 150 -49.91 -19.17 -16.55
C LEU A 150 -50.10 -20.37 -17.50
N PRO A 151 -51.31 -20.96 -17.58
CA PRO A 151 -51.62 -22.00 -18.56
C PRO A 151 -51.60 -21.45 -20.00
N SER A 152 -51.43 -22.34 -20.99
CA SER A 152 -51.40 -21.93 -22.39
C SER A 152 -52.73 -21.32 -22.83
N ARG A 153 -52.67 -20.24 -23.62
CA ARG A 153 -53.87 -19.51 -24.09
C ARG A 153 -54.81 -20.40 -24.92
N PHE A 154 -54.27 -21.35 -25.69
CA PHE A 154 -55.05 -22.29 -26.49
C PHE A 154 -55.90 -23.23 -25.63
N VAL A 155 -55.31 -23.79 -24.56
CA VAL A 155 -56.05 -24.65 -23.62
C VAL A 155 -57.15 -23.85 -22.94
N SER A 156 -56.85 -22.64 -22.46
CA SER A 156 -57.86 -21.75 -21.86
C SER A 156 -59.00 -21.42 -22.83
N ALA A 157 -58.69 -21.15 -24.12
CA ALA A 157 -59.68 -20.84 -25.14
C ALA A 157 -60.57 -22.04 -25.48
N PHE A 158 -60.00 -23.24 -25.57
CA PHE A 158 -60.75 -24.47 -25.81
C PHE A 158 -61.79 -24.72 -24.70
N PHE A 159 -61.36 -24.65 -23.43
CA PHE A 159 -62.28 -24.83 -22.30
C PHE A 159 -63.31 -23.70 -22.21
N ALA A 160 -62.94 -22.45 -22.54
CA ALA A 160 -63.90 -21.35 -22.62
C ALA A 160 -64.97 -21.60 -23.69
N ALA A 161 -64.59 -22.07 -24.88
CA ALA A 161 -65.52 -22.43 -25.94
C ALA A 161 -66.44 -23.59 -25.54
N LEU A 162 -65.89 -24.59 -24.82
CA LEU A 162 -66.66 -25.72 -24.30
C LEU A 162 -67.72 -25.27 -23.28
N VAL A 163 -67.40 -24.29 -22.41
CA VAL A 163 -68.37 -23.68 -21.48
C VAL A 163 -69.44 -22.87 -22.21
N LEU A 164 -69.10 -22.23 -23.34
CA LEU A 164 -70.05 -21.44 -24.13
C LEU A 164 -70.93 -22.30 -25.05
N ALA A 165 -70.51 -23.52 -25.41
CA ALA A 165 -71.22 -24.38 -26.35
C ALA A 165 -72.70 -24.66 -25.99
N PRO A 166 -73.08 -24.95 -24.73
CA PRO A 166 -74.48 -25.16 -24.38
C PRO A 166 -75.37 -23.95 -24.65
N TRP A 167 -74.85 -22.73 -24.47
CA TRP A 167 -75.57 -21.50 -24.76
C TRP A 167 -75.81 -21.33 -26.26
N VAL A 168 -74.81 -21.66 -27.08
CA VAL A 168 -74.95 -21.64 -28.54
C VAL A 168 -76.01 -22.65 -28.99
N VAL A 169 -76.03 -23.84 -28.39
CA VAL A 169 -77.07 -24.86 -28.68
C VAL A 169 -78.44 -24.37 -28.23
N LEU A 170 -78.56 -23.76 -27.05
CA LEU A 170 -79.83 -23.25 -26.53
C LEU A 170 -80.45 -22.15 -27.42
N PHE A 171 -79.64 -21.23 -27.95
CA PHE A 171 -80.14 -20.17 -28.83
C PHE A 171 -80.32 -20.61 -30.30
N GLY A 172 -79.71 -21.73 -30.70
CA GLY A 172 -79.78 -22.26 -32.06
C GLY A 172 -80.91 -23.26 -32.29
N LEU A 173 -81.61 -23.67 -31.23
CA LEU A 173 -82.74 -24.61 -31.23
C LEU A 173 -84.05 -23.83 -31.03
#